data_AF-A0A3E2VDQ8-F1
#
_entry.id   AF-A0A3E2VDQ8-F1
#
_cell.length_a   1.000
_cell.length_b   1.000
_cell.length_c   1.000
_cell.angle_alpha   90.00
_cell.angle_beta   90.00
_cell.angle_gamma   90.00
#
_symmetry.space_group_name_H-M   'P 1'
#
loop_
_entity.id
_entity.type
_entity.pdbx_description
1 polymer ?
#
loop_
_entity_poly.entity_id
_entity_poly.type
_entity_poly.pdbx_seq_one_letter_code
_entity_poly.pdbx_strand_id
1 'polypeptide(L)'
;MRKLLAFATFALVLVLPTSASIQAHPGRTDSNGCHTCRTNCEKWGLAYGEYHCHNGGGASSSGGTTAPSTNNSVTPSPSTPQPIQEAEPKVEVPVQPKIDYAKEGTTDGYSFKITNPDKTLEDADYAYSKEEYKAAFKKSYEKAETELMDNTASLAEKNGKRDALEKEAYQLKKLPSKIIESKYIEYYKTAFDEAEQHVKTTLQDTAKKHAYEYVYNDKSTSDVEDYGLEKFKTTYKEAYDTSVKSYEKEKQQLLQLAKDNGKEDGEEGEEQNLDFLDAVKDTAFYPAAKEAYVKAYEENKKEGSLLIGMAATAALILGVCLLIKKLRNRKRA
;
A
#
# COMPACT_ATOMS: atom_id res chain seq x y z
N MET A 1 2.55 -34.31 -40.71
CA MET A 1 1.70 -33.73 -39.64
C MET A 1 2.48 -33.04 -38.52
N ARG A 2 3.68 -33.47 -38.13
CA ARG A 2 4.48 -32.81 -37.07
C ARG A 2 5.16 -31.48 -37.45
N LYS A 3 5.27 -31.11 -38.73
CA LYS A 3 5.88 -29.84 -39.19
C LYS A 3 4.87 -28.70 -39.43
N LEU A 4 3.59 -29.03 -39.63
CA LEU A 4 2.49 -28.07 -39.79
C LEU A 4 2.03 -27.48 -38.44
N LEU A 5 2.11 -28.29 -37.37
CA LEU A 5 1.81 -27.84 -36.00
C LEU A 5 2.84 -26.84 -35.46
N ALA A 6 4.11 -26.93 -35.87
CA ALA A 6 5.16 -26.02 -35.43
C ALA A 6 5.12 -24.64 -36.11
N PHE A 7 4.58 -24.56 -37.32
CA PHE A 7 4.38 -23.27 -38.03
C PHE A 7 3.11 -22.56 -37.57
N ALA A 8 2.07 -23.29 -37.19
CA ALA A 8 0.83 -22.73 -36.65
C ALA A 8 1.03 -22.09 -35.26
N THR A 9 1.93 -22.62 -34.44
CA THR A 9 2.25 -22.05 -33.11
C THR A 9 3.14 -20.82 -33.19
N PHE A 10 4.03 -20.70 -34.18
CA PHE A 10 4.87 -19.51 -34.36
C PHE A 10 4.11 -18.32 -34.96
N ALA A 11 3.14 -18.57 -35.84
CA ALA A 11 2.29 -17.53 -36.41
C ALA A 11 1.25 -16.95 -35.41
N LEU A 12 0.87 -17.71 -34.38
CA LEU A 12 -0.10 -17.27 -33.36
C LEU A 12 0.53 -16.30 -32.34
N VAL A 13 1.85 -16.33 -32.15
CA VAL A 13 2.56 -15.45 -31.20
C VAL A 13 2.81 -14.05 -31.78
N LEU A 14 2.76 -13.87 -33.11
CA LEU A 14 3.07 -12.59 -33.77
C LEU A 14 1.88 -11.62 -33.90
N VAL A 15 0.67 -12.03 -33.55
CA VAL A 15 -0.57 -11.22 -33.71
C VAL A 15 -1.14 -10.76 -32.36
N LEU A 16 -0.36 -10.83 -31.27
CA LEU A 16 -0.76 -10.23 -30.00
C LEU A 16 -0.54 -8.71 -30.10
N PRO A 17 -1.61 -7.88 -30.13
CA PRO A 17 -1.45 -6.45 -30.01
C PRO A 17 -0.88 -6.16 -28.62
N THR A 18 0.36 -5.66 -28.56
CA THR A 18 0.87 -4.99 -27.37
C THR A 18 0.08 -3.69 -27.24
N SER A 19 -1.11 -3.78 -26.66
CA SER A 19 -1.83 -2.62 -26.17
C SER A 19 -0.99 -2.03 -25.04
N ALA A 20 -0.10 -1.09 -25.40
CA ALA A 20 0.36 -0.09 -24.46
C ALA A 20 -0.92 0.55 -23.91
N SER A 21 -1.20 0.29 -22.64
CA SER A 21 -2.27 0.93 -21.92
C SER A 21 -2.01 2.43 -21.94
N ILE A 22 -2.54 3.13 -22.94
CA ILE A 22 -2.66 4.58 -22.89
C ILE A 22 -3.73 4.81 -21.85
N GLN A 23 -3.26 4.99 -20.62
CA GLN A 23 -4.07 5.19 -19.45
C GLN A 23 -4.67 6.60 -19.58
N ALA A 24 -5.74 6.71 -20.37
CA ALA A 24 -6.53 7.92 -20.49
C ALA A 24 -7.38 8.06 -19.22
N HIS A 25 -7.07 9.05 -18.40
CA HIS A 25 -7.81 9.33 -17.17
C HIS A 25 -9.20 9.91 -17.48
N PRO A 26 -10.21 9.67 -16.63
CA PRO A 26 -11.57 10.15 -16.84
C PRO A 26 -11.67 11.68 -16.79
N GLY A 27 -12.19 12.28 -17.86
CA GLY A 27 -12.47 13.72 -17.97
C GLY A 27 -12.71 14.12 -19.42
N ARG A 28 -13.73 14.93 -19.69
CA ARG A 28 -13.99 15.46 -21.05
C ARG A 28 -13.05 16.63 -21.29
N THR A 29 -12.18 16.51 -22.29
CA THR A 29 -11.35 17.63 -22.76
C THR A 29 -12.23 18.75 -23.32
N ASP A 30 -11.96 19.97 -22.93
CA ASP A 30 -12.63 21.16 -23.44
C ASP A 30 -12.03 21.62 -24.78
N SER A 31 -12.59 22.70 -25.33
CA SER A 31 -12.16 23.27 -26.61
C SER A 31 -10.70 23.76 -26.64
N ASN A 32 -10.05 23.90 -25.46
CA ASN A 32 -8.66 24.35 -25.34
C ASN A 32 -7.67 23.18 -25.21
N GLY A 33 -8.13 21.93 -25.27
CA GLY A 33 -7.25 20.76 -25.12
C GLY A 33 -6.90 20.46 -23.66
N CYS A 34 -7.69 20.98 -22.72
CA CYS A 34 -7.48 20.87 -21.28
C CYS A 34 -8.71 20.25 -20.59
N HIS A 35 -8.58 19.88 -19.32
CA HIS A 35 -9.73 19.39 -18.54
C HIS A 35 -9.45 19.49 -17.04
N THR A 36 -10.54 19.46 -16.26
CA THR A 36 -10.49 19.41 -14.79
C THR A 36 -10.62 17.97 -14.32
N CYS A 37 -9.72 17.54 -13.44
CA CYS A 37 -9.85 16.23 -12.80
C CYS A 37 -10.99 16.23 -11.77
N ARG A 38 -11.93 15.29 -11.91
CA ARG A 38 -13.10 15.16 -11.01
C ARG A 38 -13.28 13.77 -10.42
N THR A 39 -12.56 12.77 -10.89
CA THR A 39 -12.66 11.40 -10.35
C THR A 39 -11.30 10.73 -10.38
N ASN A 40 -10.94 10.07 -9.27
CA ASN A 40 -9.71 9.30 -9.10
C ASN A 40 -8.42 10.09 -9.39
N CYS A 41 -8.39 11.39 -9.06
CA CYS A 41 -7.28 12.30 -9.40
C CYS A 41 -5.96 11.88 -8.77
N GLU A 42 -6.04 11.32 -7.57
CA GLU A 42 -4.92 10.85 -6.78
C GLU A 42 -4.17 9.72 -7.50
N LYS A 43 -4.88 8.87 -8.26
CA LYS A 43 -4.25 7.80 -9.08
C LYS A 43 -3.38 8.33 -10.21
N TRP A 44 -3.52 9.61 -10.53
CA TRP A 44 -2.81 10.29 -11.62
C TRP A 44 -1.85 11.36 -11.10
N GLY A 45 -1.64 11.42 -9.77
CA GLY A 45 -0.78 12.42 -9.14
C GLY A 45 -1.33 13.84 -9.21
N LEU A 46 -2.66 14.01 -9.33
CA LEU A 46 -3.34 15.30 -9.42
C LEU A 46 -4.29 15.50 -8.24
N ALA A 47 -4.49 16.75 -7.84
CA ALA A 47 -5.50 17.11 -6.85
C ALA A 47 -6.92 17.09 -7.44
N TYR A 48 -7.92 16.79 -6.61
CA TYR A 48 -9.32 16.92 -7.02
C TYR A 48 -9.62 18.37 -7.42
N GLY A 49 -10.14 18.58 -8.63
CA GLY A 49 -10.43 19.91 -9.17
C GLY A 49 -9.26 20.57 -9.91
N GLU A 50 -8.11 19.90 -10.03
CA GLU A 50 -6.97 20.42 -10.77
C GLU A 50 -7.22 20.44 -12.29
N TYR A 51 -6.81 21.51 -12.98
CA TYR A 51 -7.01 21.72 -14.41
C TYR A 51 -5.69 21.58 -15.16
N HIS A 52 -5.60 20.62 -16.10
CA HIS A 52 -4.37 20.35 -16.84
C HIS A 52 -4.60 20.11 -18.34
N CYS A 53 -3.57 20.46 -19.12
CA CYS A 53 -3.61 20.51 -20.59
C CYS A 53 -2.60 19.52 -21.19
N HIS A 54 -3.02 18.78 -22.22
CA HIS A 54 -2.21 17.70 -22.80
C HIS A 54 -1.15 18.17 -23.82
N ASN A 55 -1.13 19.46 -24.20
CA ASN A 55 -0.33 19.92 -25.36
C ASN A 55 0.59 21.13 -25.11
N GLY A 56 1.16 21.27 -23.91
CA GLY A 56 2.22 22.26 -23.64
C GLY A 56 1.79 23.74 -23.60
N GLY A 57 0.47 24.01 -23.60
CA GLY A 57 -0.06 25.35 -23.31
C GLY A 57 0.04 25.64 -21.82
N GLY A 58 1.17 26.23 -21.39
CA GLY A 58 1.37 26.68 -20.02
C GLY A 58 0.27 27.63 -19.58
N ALA A 59 -0.36 27.33 -18.43
CA ALA A 59 -1.22 28.28 -17.75
C ALA A 59 -0.39 29.53 -17.43
N SER A 60 -0.70 30.63 -18.11
CA SER A 60 -0.06 31.91 -17.91
C SER A 60 -0.34 32.41 -16.49
N SER A 61 0.72 32.51 -15.71
CA SER A 61 0.86 33.44 -14.60
C SER A 61 0.48 34.85 -15.08
N SER A 62 -0.61 35.40 -14.57
CA SER A 62 -0.88 36.83 -14.66
C SER A 62 -0.34 37.52 -13.40
N GLY A 63 0.99 37.61 -13.34
CA GLY A 63 1.70 38.56 -12.48
C GLY A 63 1.77 39.92 -13.17
N GLY A 64 0.92 40.87 -12.74
CA GLY A 64 1.00 42.27 -13.15
C GLY A 64 1.83 43.07 -12.15
N THR A 65 3.14 43.16 -12.38
CA THR A 65 4.05 44.06 -11.66
C THR A 65 4.49 45.16 -12.62
N THR A 66 4.11 46.41 -12.37
CA THR A 66 4.75 47.58 -12.98
C THR A 66 5.41 48.41 -11.89
N ALA A 67 6.74 48.37 -11.89
CA ALA A 67 7.62 49.26 -11.15
C ALA A 67 7.90 50.55 -11.98
N PRO A 68 8.46 51.61 -11.37
CA PRO A 68 8.18 53.00 -11.72
C PRO A 68 9.17 53.59 -12.73
N SER A 69 8.75 54.66 -13.42
CA SER A 69 9.67 55.54 -14.14
C SER A 69 9.71 56.91 -13.47
N THR A 70 10.85 57.17 -12.84
CA THR A 70 11.42 58.47 -12.54
C THR A 70 11.58 59.31 -13.81
N ASN A 71 11.29 60.62 -13.73
CA ASN A 71 12.09 61.65 -14.40
C ASN A 71 11.86 63.03 -13.75
N ASN A 72 12.95 63.60 -13.25
CA ASN A 72 13.10 65.00 -12.84
C ASN A 72 13.61 65.82 -14.05
N SER A 73 13.11 67.04 -14.25
CA SER A 73 13.80 68.09 -15.03
C SER A 73 13.33 69.52 -14.69
N VAL A 74 14.03 70.09 -13.70
CA VAL A 74 14.61 71.44 -13.48
C VAL A 74 14.43 72.58 -14.53
N THR A 75 13.66 73.65 -14.14
CA THR A 75 13.78 75.16 -14.32
C THR A 75 13.90 75.85 -15.71
N PRO A 76 13.76 77.22 -15.86
CA PRO A 76 13.32 78.30 -14.95
C PRO A 76 12.33 79.38 -15.52
N SER A 77 11.86 80.26 -14.61
CA SER A 77 11.26 81.64 -14.65
C SER A 77 11.64 82.58 -15.84
N PRO A 78 11.09 83.83 -16.03
CA PRO A 78 10.28 84.69 -15.11
C PRO A 78 9.16 85.56 -15.75
N SER A 79 8.34 86.24 -14.92
CA SER A 79 7.91 87.65 -15.11
C SER A 79 7.15 88.20 -13.87
N THR A 80 7.41 89.47 -13.58
CA THR A 80 7.32 90.20 -12.31
C THR A 80 5.98 90.99 -12.14
N PRO A 81 5.73 91.84 -11.11
CA PRO A 81 4.64 91.68 -10.12
C PRO A 81 3.62 92.84 -10.05
N GLN A 82 2.52 92.68 -9.28
CA GLN A 82 1.81 93.71 -8.46
C GLN A 82 0.42 93.20 -8.01
N PRO A 83 -0.24 93.78 -6.97
CA PRO A 83 0.16 93.97 -5.58
C PRO A 83 -0.82 93.28 -4.59
N ILE A 84 -0.38 93.16 -3.34
CA ILE A 84 -0.99 92.46 -2.20
C ILE A 84 -2.42 92.98 -1.88
N GLN A 85 -3.38 92.06 -1.79
CA GLN A 85 -4.48 92.16 -0.84
C GLN A 85 -4.38 90.97 0.12
N GLU A 86 -4.16 91.32 1.38
CA GLU A 86 -4.01 90.44 2.53
C GLU A 86 -5.34 89.75 2.81
N ALA A 87 -5.44 88.47 2.43
CA ALA A 87 -6.50 87.58 2.85
C ALA A 87 -5.99 86.72 4.01
N GLU A 88 -6.80 86.62 5.06
CA GLU A 88 -6.53 85.85 6.28
C GLU A 88 -5.97 84.45 5.99
N PRO A 89 -5.02 83.94 6.80
CA PRO A 89 -4.46 82.61 6.61
C PRO A 89 -5.54 81.58 6.91
N LYS A 90 -6.15 81.02 5.85
CA LYS A 90 -6.88 79.76 5.95
C LYS A 90 -5.86 78.67 6.23
N VAL A 91 -5.81 78.26 7.50
CA VAL A 91 -5.03 77.11 7.96
C VAL A 91 -5.41 75.90 7.09
N GLU A 92 -4.53 75.53 6.15
CA GLU A 92 -4.60 74.23 5.49
C GLU A 92 -4.32 73.18 6.56
N VAL A 93 -5.38 72.53 7.03
CA VAL A 93 -5.28 71.31 7.83
C VAL A 93 -4.42 70.33 7.03
N PRO A 94 -3.34 69.76 7.58
CA PRO A 94 -2.53 68.80 6.87
C PRO A 94 -3.41 67.62 6.46
N VAL A 95 -3.53 67.39 5.15
CA VAL A 95 -4.29 66.27 4.59
C VAL A 95 -3.64 64.99 5.10
N GLN A 96 -4.26 64.37 6.10
CA GLN A 96 -3.82 63.08 6.61
C GLN A 96 -3.82 62.09 5.44
N PRO A 97 -2.76 61.27 5.26
CA PRO A 97 -2.72 60.28 4.20
C PRO A 97 -3.93 59.35 4.36
N LYS A 98 -4.73 59.23 3.29
CA LYS A 98 -5.91 58.36 3.28
C LYS A 98 -5.44 56.91 3.34
N ILE A 99 -5.55 56.30 4.52
CA ILE A 99 -5.17 54.90 4.76
C ILE A 99 -6.10 54.00 3.94
N ASP A 100 -5.52 53.05 3.19
CA ASP A 100 -6.25 51.97 2.52
C ASP A 100 -6.47 50.82 3.50
N TYR A 101 -7.58 50.89 4.23
CA TYR A 101 -7.95 49.93 5.26
C TYR A 101 -8.04 48.48 4.74
N ALA A 102 -8.45 48.26 3.49
CA ALA A 102 -8.55 46.92 2.92
C ALA A 102 -7.15 46.32 2.66
N LYS A 103 -6.21 47.15 2.20
CA LYS A 103 -4.83 46.71 1.98
C LYS A 103 -4.10 46.39 3.29
N GLU A 104 -4.26 47.24 4.31
CA GLU A 104 -3.71 46.98 5.65
C GLU A 104 -4.30 45.68 6.21
N GLY A 105 -5.63 45.51 6.15
CA GLY A 105 -6.30 44.30 6.62
C GLY A 105 -5.78 43.04 5.94
N THR A 106 -5.58 43.08 4.62
CA THR A 106 -4.99 41.95 3.86
C THR A 106 -3.59 41.57 4.34
N THR A 107 -2.76 42.57 4.65
CA THR A 107 -1.37 42.35 5.08
C THR A 107 -1.32 41.81 6.51
N ASP A 108 -2.12 42.41 7.39
CA ASP A 108 -2.16 42.06 8.80
C ASP A 108 -2.77 40.68 9.03
N GLY A 109 -3.86 40.34 8.33
CA GLY A 109 -4.52 39.04 8.47
C GLY A 109 -3.63 37.88 8.04
N TYR A 110 -2.97 38.02 6.89
CA TYR A 110 -1.99 37.05 6.43
C TYR A 110 -0.81 36.93 7.41
N SER A 111 -0.21 38.06 7.81
CA SER A 111 0.96 38.08 8.71
C SER A 111 0.63 37.52 10.08
N PHE A 112 -0.55 37.81 10.62
CA PHE A 112 -1.01 37.29 11.91
C PHE A 112 -1.01 35.77 11.91
N LYS A 113 -1.60 35.12 10.89
CA LYS A 113 -1.66 33.66 10.81
C LYS A 113 -0.27 33.04 10.61
N ILE A 114 0.57 33.62 9.74
CA ILE A 114 1.92 33.09 9.49
C ILE A 114 2.82 33.17 10.75
N THR A 115 2.68 34.24 11.53
CA THR A 115 3.46 34.44 12.77
C THR A 115 2.87 33.71 13.96
N ASN A 116 1.58 33.37 13.93
CA ASN A 116 0.87 32.64 14.97
C ASN A 116 0.07 31.46 14.35
N PRO A 117 0.74 30.39 13.86
CA PRO A 117 0.06 29.33 13.12
C PRO A 117 -1.06 28.61 13.88
N ASP A 118 -0.94 28.50 15.21
CA ASP A 118 -1.91 27.81 16.06
C ASP A 118 -3.04 28.71 16.59
N LYS A 119 -2.96 30.03 16.39
CA LYS A 119 -4.03 30.95 16.81
C LYS A 119 -5.19 30.94 15.84
N THR A 120 -6.40 31.11 16.37
CA THR A 120 -7.63 31.23 15.59
C THR A 120 -7.91 32.70 15.25
N LEU A 121 -8.95 32.94 14.46
CA LEU A 121 -9.42 34.30 14.17
C LEU A 121 -9.99 35.00 15.44
N GLU A 122 -10.46 34.25 16.43
CA GLU A 122 -10.95 34.83 17.70
C GLU A 122 -9.83 35.46 18.53
N ASP A 123 -8.59 35.00 18.33
CA ASP A 123 -7.41 35.54 19.02
C ASP A 123 -6.86 36.82 18.36
N ALA A 124 -7.45 37.26 17.25
CA ALA A 124 -6.98 38.41 16.49
C ALA A 124 -7.38 39.73 17.16
N ASP A 125 -6.38 40.55 17.49
CA ASP A 125 -6.58 41.95 17.89
C ASP A 125 -6.49 42.85 16.65
N TYR A 126 -7.58 43.56 16.35
CA TYR A 126 -7.71 44.35 15.13
C TYR A 126 -7.16 45.76 15.35
N ALA A 127 -6.13 46.14 14.59
CA ALA A 127 -5.57 47.49 14.62
C ALA A 127 -6.58 48.60 14.27
N TYR A 128 -7.58 48.27 13.44
CA TYR A 128 -8.62 49.20 13.02
C TYR A 128 -10.03 48.62 13.18
N SER A 129 -10.98 49.45 13.59
CA SER A 129 -12.38 49.06 13.75
C SER A 129 -13.19 49.06 12.45
N LYS A 130 -12.59 49.46 11.31
CA LYS A 130 -13.26 49.61 10.01
C LYS A 130 -13.67 48.25 9.43
N GLU A 131 -14.89 48.18 8.90
CA GLU A 131 -15.44 46.93 8.33
C GLU A 131 -14.63 46.41 7.13
N GLU A 132 -14.19 47.31 6.23
CA GLU A 132 -13.35 46.96 5.09
C GLU A 132 -12.00 46.31 5.52
N TYR A 133 -11.42 46.82 6.61
CA TYR A 133 -10.21 46.24 7.21
C TYR A 133 -10.48 44.85 7.76
N LYS A 134 -11.51 44.68 8.61
CA LYS A 134 -11.85 43.39 9.23
C LYS A 134 -12.19 42.32 8.19
N ALA A 135 -12.92 42.69 7.14
CA ALA A 135 -13.28 41.78 6.05
C ALA A 135 -12.03 41.32 5.27
N ALA A 136 -11.13 42.24 4.94
CA ALA A 136 -9.88 41.92 4.25
C ALA A 136 -8.92 41.10 5.14
N PHE A 137 -8.86 41.40 6.44
CA PHE A 137 -8.14 40.64 7.44
C PHE A 137 -8.62 39.19 7.49
N LYS A 138 -9.91 38.96 7.70
CA LYS A 138 -10.49 37.61 7.76
C LYS A 138 -10.18 36.80 6.49
N LYS A 139 -10.38 37.41 5.32
CA LYS A 139 -10.13 36.73 4.03
C LYS A 139 -8.65 36.33 3.86
N SER A 140 -7.73 37.22 4.20
CA SER A 140 -6.29 36.96 4.07
C SER A 140 -5.75 35.99 5.13
N TYR A 141 -6.32 36.04 6.34
CA TYR A 141 -6.11 35.06 7.41
C TYR A 141 -6.50 33.66 6.94
N GLU A 142 -7.73 33.47 6.41
CA GLU A 142 -8.23 32.18 5.93
C GLU A 142 -7.37 31.62 4.80
N LYS A 143 -6.90 32.51 3.91
CA LYS A 143 -5.96 32.15 2.85
C LYS A 143 -4.63 31.63 3.43
N ALA A 144 -4.03 32.38 4.35
CA ALA A 144 -2.79 31.95 5.01
C ALA A 144 -2.95 30.66 5.81
N GLU A 145 -4.11 30.46 6.43
CA GLU A 145 -4.44 29.23 7.16
C GLU A 145 -4.52 28.03 6.25
N THR A 146 -5.17 28.18 5.08
CA THR A 146 -5.23 27.13 4.06
C THR A 146 -3.83 26.75 3.58
N GLU A 147 -3.01 27.74 3.21
CA GLU A 147 -1.63 27.52 2.75
C GLU A 147 -0.76 26.85 3.83
N LEU A 148 -0.91 27.24 5.10
CA LEU A 148 -0.22 26.59 6.22
C LEU A 148 -0.71 25.16 6.44
N MET A 149 -2.01 24.89 6.33
CA MET A 149 -2.57 23.56 6.52
C MET A 149 -2.05 22.60 5.42
N ASP A 150 -2.02 23.04 4.16
CA ASP A 150 -1.50 22.26 3.05
C ASP A 150 -0.01 21.95 3.24
N ASN A 151 0.79 22.95 3.61
CA ASN A 151 2.21 22.76 3.91
C ASN A 151 2.41 21.82 5.13
N THR A 152 1.56 21.96 6.15
CA THR A 152 1.57 21.13 7.35
C THR A 152 1.33 19.67 7.01
N ALA A 153 0.26 19.39 6.26
CA ALA A 153 -0.08 18.04 5.83
C ALA A 153 1.04 17.42 4.98
N SER A 154 1.53 18.16 3.97
CA SER A 154 2.57 17.68 3.07
C SER A 154 3.88 17.34 3.81
N LEU A 155 4.34 18.23 4.70
CA LEU A 155 5.56 18.00 5.47
C LEU A 155 5.38 16.87 6.49
N ALA A 156 4.25 16.82 7.17
CA ALA A 156 3.96 15.79 8.17
C ALA A 156 3.92 14.41 7.53
N GLU A 157 3.24 14.27 6.40
CA GLU A 157 3.15 13.01 5.65
C GLU A 157 4.53 12.54 5.17
N LYS A 158 5.28 13.44 4.51
CA LYS A 158 6.62 13.14 4.01
C LYS A 158 7.57 12.72 5.12
N ASN A 159 7.59 13.47 6.22
CA ASN A 159 8.49 13.20 7.33
C ASN A 159 8.07 11.94 8.10
N GLY A 160 6.77 11.76 8.35
CA GLY A 160 6.23 10.58 9.03
C GLY A 160 6.59 9.29 8.29
N LYS A 161 6.33 9.25 6.97
CA LYS A 161 6.69 8.09 6.12
C LYS A 161 8.18 7.82 6.11
N ARG A 162 9.01 8.85 5.90
CA ARG A 162 10.47 8.70 5.89
C ARG A 162 10.98 8.18 7.24
N ASP A 163 10.55 8.80 8.33
CA ASP A 163 11.03 8.42 9.67
C ASP A 163 10.52 7.02 10.07
N ALA A 164 9.36 6.56 9.60
CA ALA A 164 8.90 5.19 9.84
C ALA A 164 9.87 4.13 9.31
N LEU A 165 10.54 4.44 8.18
CA LEU A 165 11.48 3.54 7.50
C LEU A 165 12.92 3.71 7.97
N GLU A 166 13.26 4.87 8.54
CA GLU A 166 14.64 5.22 8.92
C GLU A 166 14.88 5.32 10.43
N LYS A 167 13.83 5.31 11.26
CA LYS A 167 13.91 5.57 12.71
C LYS A 167 13.09 4.55 13.51
N GLU A 168 13.59 4.26 14.71
CA GLU A 168 12.91 3.35 15.65
C GLU A 168 11.63 3.94 16.26
N ALA A 169 11.51 5.26 16.31
CA ALA A 169 10.40 5.95 16.96
C ALA A 169 10.11 7.31 16.32
N TYR A 170 8.99 7.92 16.69
CA TYR A 170 8.60 9.26 16.25
C TYR A 170 9.68 10.31 16.53
N GLN A 171 9.92 11.20 15.56
CA GLN A 171 10.91 12.28 15.63
C GLN A 171 10.26 13.64 15.91
N LEU A 172 9.50 13.75 17.00
CA LEU A 172 8.70 14.95 17.32
C LEU A 172 9.39 15.96 18.23
N LYS A 173 10.67 15.75 18.59
CA LYS A 173 11.43 16.70 19.45
C LYS A 173 11.74 18.03 18.78
N LYS A 174 11.79 18.05 17.44
CA LYS A 174 12.06 19.23 16.62
C LYS A 174 11.04 19.27 15.50
N LEU A 175 10.17 20.28 15.54
CA LEU A 175 9.14 20.46 14.53
C LEU A 175 9.63 21.42 13.43
N PRO A 176 9.19 21.22 12.18
CA PRO A 176 9.42 22.20 11.12
C PRO A 176 8.81 23.56 11.47
N SER A 177 9.32 24.62 10.86
CA SER A 177 8.70 25.96 10.94
C SER A 177 7.56 26.10 9.92
N LYS A 178 6.68 27.10 10.09
CA LYS A 178 5.56 27.42 9.17
C LYS A 178 4.58 26.25 9.00
N ILE A 179 4.24 25.63 10.13
CA ILE A 179 3.27 24.56 10.23
C ILE A 179 2.31 24.88 11.37
N ILE A 180 1.13 24.27 11.34
CA ILE A 180 0.19 24.24 12.47
C ILE A 180 0.61 23.04 13.32
N GLU A 181 1.10 23.28 14.55
CA GLU A 181 1.81 22.27 15.35
C GLU A 181 0.92 21.07 15.68
N SER A 182 -0.29 21.35 16.15
CA SER A 182 -1.26 20.30 16.50
C SER A 182 -1.57 19.37 15.32
N LYS A 183 -1.78 19.96 14.14
CA LYS A 183 -2.09 19.23 12.89
C LYS A 183 -0.88 18.50 12.33
N TYR A 184 0.31 19.09 12.44
CA TYR A 184 1.54 18.42 12.04
C TYR A 184 1.75 17.12 12.82
N ILE A 185 1.60 17.18 14.16
CA ILE A 185 1.79 16.00 15.02
C ILE A 185 0.78 14.90 14.70
N GLU A 186 -0.48 15.27 14.47
CA GLU A 186 -1.55 14.36 14.07
C GLU A 186 -1.20 13.64 12.76
N TYR A 187 -1.00 14.40 11.68
CA TYR A 187 -0.71 13.85 10.35
C TYR A 187 0.60 13.07 10.29
N TYR A 188 1.62 13.52 11.03
CA TYR A 188 2.91 12.84 11.09
C TYR A 188 2.76 11.45 11.69
N LYS A 189 2.04 11.33 12.81
CA LYS A 189 1.84 10.03 13.49
C LYS A 189 1.05 9.09 12.61
N THR A 190 -0.03 9.55 12.00
CA THR A 190 -0.81 8.75 11.05
C THR A 190 0.07 8.22 9.93
N ALA A 191 0.81 9.10 9.25
CA ALA A 191 1.67 8.70 8.14
C ALA A 191 2.82 7.77 8.56
N PHE A 192 3.36 7.95 9.76
CA PHE A 192 4.39 7.06 10.32
C PHE A 192 3.80 5.67 10.59
N ASP A 193 2.67 5.60 11.29
CA ASP A 193 2.05 4.34 11.71
C ASP A 193 1.58 3.53 10.49
N GLU A 194 0.96 4.19 9.50
CA GLU A 194 0.54 3.53 8.25
C GLU A 194 1.74 2.94 7.49
N ALA A 195 2.82 3.70 7.34
CA ALA A 195 4.03 3.23 6.67
C ALA A 195 4.69 2.07 7.44
N GLU A 196 4.77 2.17 8.77
CA GLU A 196 5.33 1.11 9.60
C GLU A 196 4.50 -0.18 9.52
N GLN A 197 3.17 -0.08 9.59
CA GLN A 197 2.29 -1.24 9.50
C GLN A 197 2.33 -1.91 8.13
N HIS A 198 2.45 -1.13 7.06
CA HIS A 198 2.62 -1.67 5.71
C HIS A 198 3.87 -2.54 5.60
N VAL A 199 5.01 -2.06 6.12
CA VAL A 199 6.28 -2.82 6.14
C VAL A 199 6.16 -4.05 7.04
N LYS A 200 5.60 -3.92 8.25
CA LYS A 200 5.40 -5.05 9.16
C LYS A 200 4.59 -6.17 8.52
N THR A 201 3.50 -5.84 7.83
CA THR A 201 2.65 -6.81 7.13
C THR A 201 3.43 -7.55 6.04
N THR A 202 4.19 -6.79 5.22
CA THR A 202 5.02 -7.35 4.15
C THR A 202 6.09 -8.30 4.70
N LEU A 203 6.74 -7.92 5.80
CA LEU A 203 7.74 -8.75 6.48
C LEU A 203 7.13 -10.02 7.09
N GLN A 204 5.95 -9.93 7.68
CA GLN A 204 5.23 -11.09 8.23
C GLN A 204 4.86 -12.09 7.14
N ASP A 205 4.37 -11.61 6.00
CA ASP A 205 3.99 -12.49 4.88
C ASP A 205 5.22 -13.11 4.20
N THR A 206 6.30 -12.34 4.07
CA THR A 206 7.61 -12.86 3.62
C THR A 206 8.14 -13.93 4.58
N ALA A 207 8.06 -13.69 5.89
CA ALA A 207 8.48 -14.63 6.92
C ALA A 207 7.68 -15.95 6.87
N LYS A 208 6.35 -15.88 6.71
CA LYS A 208 5.50 -17.07 6.52
C LYS A 208 5.91 -17.87 5.29
N LYS A 209 6.10 -17.19 4.15
CA LYS A 209 6.54 -17.84 2.91
C LYS A 209 7.90 -18.53 3.08
N HIS A 210 8.86 -17.84 3.68
CA HIS A 210 10.19 -18.40 3.94
C HIS A 210 10.14 -19.59 4.90
N ALA A 211 9.33 -19.51 5.96
CA ALA A 211 9.11 -20.62 6.88
C ALA A 211 8.48 -21.84 6.18
N TYR A 212 7.53 -21.62 5.27
CA TYR A 212 6.93 -22.70 4.48
C TYR A 212 7.97 -23.39 3.57
N GLU A 213 8.77 -22.62 2.83
CA GLU A 213 9.85 -23.14 1.97
C GLU A 213 10.88 -23.93 2.79
N TYR A 214 11.25 -23.44 3.97
CA TYR A 214 12.14 -24.16 4.87
C TYR A 214 11.52 -25.50 5.31
N VAL A 215 10.30 -25.48 5.84
CA VAL A 215 9.69 -26.69 6.44
C VAL A 215 9.30 -27.73 5.39
N TYR A 216 8.70 -27.32 4.27
CA TYR A 216 8.17 -28.25 3.26
C TYR A 216 9.16 -28.56 2.14
N ASN A 217 10.14 -27.67 1.87
CA ASN A 217 11.08 -27.82 0.75
C ASN A 217 12.55 -27.91 1.18
N ASP A 218 12.87 -27.79 2.47
CA ASP A 218 14.25 -27.75 2.99
C ASP A 218 15.08 -26.62 2.33
N LYS A 219 14.41 -25.52 1.98
CA LYS A 219 15.02 -24.35 1.32
C LYS A 219 15.09 -23.19 2.29
N SER A 220 16.31 -22.78 2.63
CA SER A 220 16.54 -21.54 3.36
C SER A 220 16.62 -20.36 2.39
N THR A 221 15.91 -19.28 2.71
CA THR A 221 15.87 -18.04 1.91
C THR A 221 16.37 -16.87 2.74
N SER A 222 17.22 -16.04 2.13
CA SER A 222 17.82 -14.85 2.77
C SER A 222 17.30 -13.53 2.21
N ASP A 223 16.40 -13.57 1.22
CA ASP A 223 15.93 -12.40 0.48
C ASP A 223 14.87 -11.64 1.29
N VAL A 224 15.32 -10.99 2.36
CA VAL A 224 14.49 -10.16 3.22
C VAL A 224 14.96 -8.73 3.08
N GLU A 225 14.03 -7.82 2.82
CA GLU A 225 14.35 -6.40 2.79
C GLU A 225 14.81 -5.95 4.19
N ASP A 226 16.05 -5.48 4.29
CA ASP A 226 16.64 -4.98 5.52
C ASP A 226 16.54 -3.45 5.57
N TYR A 227 15.63 -2.98 6.41
CA TYR A 227 15.46 -1.56 6.72
C TYR A 227 16.50 -1.06 7.73
N GLY A 228 17.33 -1.93 8.29
CA GLY A 228 18.35 -1.60 9.29
C GLY A 228 17.79 -1.29 10.68
N LEU A 229 16.48 -1.49 10.91
CA LEU A 229 15.78 -1.18 12.16
C LEU A 229 15.41 -2.43 12.95
N GLU A 230 15.65 -2.38 14.27
CA GLU A 230 15.42 -3.50 15.19
C GLU A 230 13.94 -3.88 15.29
N LYS A 231 13.04 -2.90 15.22
CA LYS A 231 11.58 -3.17 15.20
C LYS A 231 11.18 -4.09 14.03
N PHE A 232 11.81 -3.93 12.85
CA PHE A 232 11.49 -4.70 11.65
C PHE A 232 12.19 -6.06 11.65
N LYS A 233 13.45 -6.12 12.09
CA LYS A 233 14.16 -7.39 12.32
C LYS A 233 13.43 -8.29 13.29
N THR A 234 12.95 -7.72 14.41
CA THR A 234 12.18 -8.44 15.42
C THR A 234 10.86 -8.95 14.84
N THR A 235 10.12 -8.10 14.12
CA THR A 235 8.85 -8.47 13.47
C THR A 235 9.03 -9.68 12.53
N TYR A 236 10.03 -9.63 11.65
CA TYR A 236 10.32 -10.74 10.73
C TYR A 236 10.69 -12.01 11.49
N LYS A 237 11.61 -11.91 12.46
CA LYS A 237 12.11 -13.07 13.21
C LYS A 237 11.00 -13.76 13.99
N GLU A 238 10.17 -13.01 14.70
CA GLU A 238 9.06 -13.56 15.49
C GLU A 238 8.04 -14.27 14.58
N ALA A 239 7.70 -13.65 13.45
CA ALA A 239 6.78 -14.24 12.48
C ALA A 239 7.35 -15.53 11.88
N TYR A 240 8.63 -15.52 11.49
CA TYR A 240 9.32 -16.69 10.94
C TYR A 240 9.36 -17.84 11.94
N ASP A 241 9.85 -17.60 13.16
CA ASP A 241 9.98 -18.62 14.20
C ASP A 241 8.62 -19.22 14.59
N THR A 242 7.57 -18.38 14.60
CA THR A 242 6.20 -18.81 14.87
C THR A 242 5.67 -19.68 13.74
N SER A 243 5.86 -19.25 12.49
CA SER A 243 5.42 -20.00 11.31
C SER A 243 6.14 -21.32 11.15
N VAL A 244 7.45 -21.39 11.39
CA VAL A 244 8.22 -22.65 11.36
C VAL A 244 7.61 -23.67 12.32
N LYS A 245 7.36 -23.27 13.58
CA LYS A 245 6.73 -24.15 14.58
C LYS A 245 5.34 -24.62 14.16
N SER A 246 4.53 -23.74 13.56
CA SER A 246 3.20 -24.12 13.06
C SER A 246 3.30 -25.13 11.93
N TYR A 247 4.12 -24.85 10.91
CA TYR A 247 4.26 -25.73 9.76
C TYR A 247 4.91 -27.06 10.09
N GLU A 248 5.86 -27.11 11.03
CA GLU A 248 6.42 -28.37 11.52
C GLU A 248 5.34 -29.25 12.15
N LYS A 249 4.47 -28.66 12.97
CA LYS A 249 3.34 -29.36 13.58
C LYS A 249 2.35 -29.86 12.52
N GLU A 250 1.96 -29.01 11.58
CA GLU A 250 1.07 -29.36 10.46
C GLU A 250 1.67 -30.48 9.61
N LYS A 251 2.96 -30.41 9.28
CA LYS A 251 3.68 -31.43 8.51
C LYS A 251 3.64 -32.80 9.22
N GLN A 252 3.84 -32.82 10.54
CA GLN A 252 3.73 -34.06 11.33
C GLN A 252 2.29 -34.61 11.36
N GLN A 253 1.30 -33.73 11.52
CA GLN A 253 -0.11 -34.12 11.48
C GLN A 253 -0.50 -34.69 10.11
N LEU A 254 -0.04 -34.08 9.02
CA LEU A 254 -0.30 -34.56 7.66
C LEU A 254 0.39 -35.89 7.39
N LEU A 255 1.60 -36.11 7.91
CA LEU A 255 2.28 -37.41 7.84
C LEU A 255 1.53 -38.50 8.61
N GLN A 256 0.92 -38.16 9.76
CA GLN A 256 0.11 -39.10 10.51
C GLN A 256 -1.21 -39.41 9.78
N LEU A 257 -1.89 -38.37 9.27
CA LEU A 257 -3.09 -38.53 8.45
C LEU A 257 -2.83 -39.42 7.23
N ALA A 258 -1.66 -39.27 6.59
CA ALA A 258 -1.28 -40.13 5.47
C ALA A 258 -1.22 -41.61 5.86
N LYS A 259 -0.66 -41.94 7.03
CA LYS A 259 -0.62 -43.32 7.54
C LYS A 259 -2.01 -43.84 7.89
N ASP A 260 -2.82 -43.00 8.54
CA ASP A 260 -4.15 -43.39 9.00
C ASP A 260 -5.08 -43.68 7.81
N ASN A 261 -5.12 -42.79 6.80
CA ASN A 261 -5.89 -43.01 5.58
C ASN A 261 -5.39 -44.22 4.79
N GLY A 262 -4.07 -44.39 4.66
CA GLY A 262 -3.52 -45.56 3.96
C GLY A 262 -3.94 -46.85 4.63
N LYS A 263 -3.89 -46.91 5.97
CA LYS A 263 -4.36 -48.05 6.74
C LYS A 263 -5.86 -48.32 6.51
N GLU A 264 -6.71 -47.29 6.63
CA GLU A 264 -8.16 -47.40 6.45
C GLU A 264 -8.51 -47.94 5.06
N ASP A 265 -8.00 -47.32 3.99
CA ASP A 265 -8.25 -47.74 2.62
C ASP A 265 -7.76 -49.19 2.37
N GLY A 266 -6.63 -49.57 2.96
CA GLY A 266 -6.11 -50.95 2.90
C GLY A 266 -7.01 -51.96 3.62
N GLU A 267 -7.48 -51.63 4.83
CA GLU A 267 -8.38 -52.47 5.61
C GLU A 267 -9.74 -52.62 4.92
N GLU A 268 -10.25 -51.58 4.27
CA GLU A 268 -11.54 -51.58 3.59
C GLU A 268 -11.46 -52.21 2.18
N GLY A 269 -10.27 -52.27 1.60
CA GLY A 269 -10.06 -52.75 0.24
C GLY A 269 -10.47 -51.71 -0.81
N GLU A 270 -10.45 -50.43 -0.43
CA GLU A 270 -10.74 -49.31 -1.30
C GLU A 270 -9.56 -49.01 -2.26
N GLU A 271 -9.86 -48.23 -3.30
CA GLU A 271 -8.82 -47.69 -4.17
C GLU A 271 -8.02 -46.60 -3.45
N GLN A 272 -6.74 -46.46 -3.81
CA GLN A 272 -5.88 -45.48 -3.14
C GLN A 272 -6.34 -44.04 -3.41
N ASN A 273 -6.63 -43.28 -2.35
CA ASN A 273 -7.02 -41.87 -2.43
C ASN A 273 -5.96 -40.95 -1.80
N LEU A 274 -5.32 -40.12 -2.62
CA LEU A 274 -4.26 -39.18 -2.20
C LEU A 274 -4.70 -37.71 -2.26
N ASP A 275 -5.98 -37.42 -2.50
CA ASP A 275 -6.48 -36.06 -2.71
C ASP A 275 -6.18 -35.14 -1.51
N PHE A 276 -6.15 -35.70 -0.30
CA PHE A 276 -5.80 -34.96 0.92
C PHE A 276 -4.35 -34.44 0.94
N LEU A 277 -3.48 -34.93 0.05
CA LEU A 277 -2.10 -34.45 -0.12
C LEU A 277 -1.95 -33.41 -1.24
N ASP A 278 -3.02 -33.01 -1.92
CA ASP A 278 -2.95 -32.08 -3.06
C ASP A 278 -2.31 -30.73 -2.69
N ALA A 279 -2.54 -30.25 -1.46
CA ALA A 279 -1.99 -29.00 -0.97
C ALA A 279 -0.46 -29.00 -0.84
N VAL A 280 0.16 -30.18 -0.80
CA VAL A 280 1.61 -30.34 -0.66
C VAL A 280 2.26 -31.02 -1.86
N LYS A 281 1.50 -31.35 -2.92
CA LYS A 281 1.97 -32.17 -4.05
C LYS A 281 3.21 -31.65 -4.77
N ASP A 282 3.39 -30.34 -4.79
CA ASP A 282 4.52 -29.67 -5.44
C ASP A 282 5.69 -29.41 -4.49
N THR A 283 5.63 -29.94 -3.26
CA THR A 283 6.67 -29.77 -2.24
C THR A 283 7.63 -30.96 -2.17
N ALA A 284 8.82 -30.74 -1.62
CA ALA A 284 9.78 -31.84 -1.36
C ALA A 284 9.28 -32.83 -0.27
N PHE A 285 8.28 -32.44 0.51
CA PHE A 285 7.65 -33.31 1.51
C PHE A 285 6.71 -34.36 0.90
N TYR A 286 6.07 -34.08 -0.23
CA TYR A 286 5.04 -34.96 -0.81
C TYR A 286 5.49 -36.41 -1.02
N PRO A 287 6.70 -36.70 -1.57
CA PRO A 287 7.17 -38.07 -1.71
C PRO A 287 7.16 -38.86 -0.40
N ALA A 288 7.59 -38.24 0.71
CA ALA A 288 7.62 -38.88 2.02
C ALA A 288 6.21 -39.14 2.58
N ALA A 289 5.28 -38.19 2.40
CA ALA A 289 3.89 -38.37 2.82
C ALA A 289 3.19 -39.48 2.00
N LYS A 290 3.39 -39.47 0.69
CA LYS A 290 2.87 -40.51 -0.22
C LYS A 290 3.43 -41.89 0.12
N GLU A 291 4.73 -42.00 0.37
CA GLU A 291 5.36 -43.25 0.77
C GLU A 291 4.77 -43.78 2.09
N ALA A 292 4.55 -42.91 3.07
CA ALA A 292 3.93 -43.28 4.34
C ALA A 292 2.51 -43.83 4.16
N TYR A 293 1.70 -43.20 3.30
CA TYR A 293 0.38 -43.70 2.93
C TYR A 293 0.45 -45.06 2.25
N VAL A 294 1.25 -45.20 1.18
CA VAL A 294 1.34 -46.43 0.39
C VAL A 294 1.81 -47.61 1.24
N LYS A 295 2.77 -47.36 2.14
CA LYS A 295 3.25 -48.37 3.06
C LYS A 295 2.14 -48.84 4.01
N ALA A 296 1.39 -47.92 4.61
CA ALA A 296 0.28 -48.27 5.49
C ALA A 296 -0.84 -49.02 4.74
N TYR A 297 -1.12 -48.64 3.50
CA TYR A 297 -2.05 -49.34 2.62
C TYR A 297 -1.65 -50.78 2.38
N GLU A 298 -0.43 -51.03 1.87
CA GLU A 298 0.00 -52.39 1.54
C GLU A 298 0.17 -53.29 2.78
N GLU A 299 0.54 -52.74 3.94
CA GLU A 299 0.63 -53.50 5.20
C GLU A 299 -0.74 -53.96 5.72
N ASN A 300 -1.81 -53.24 5.40
CA ASN A 300 -3.16 -53.52 5.91
C ASN A 300 -4.14 -54.00 4.83
N LYS A 301 -3.70 -54.02 3.56
CA LYS A 301 -4.45 -54.53 2.42
C LYS A 301 -4.90 -55.95 2.72
N LYS A 302 -6.22 -56.16 2.77
CA LYS A 302 -6.79 -57.51 2.84
C LYS A 302 -6.32 -58.30 1.63
N GLU A 303 -5.35 -59.20 1.80
CA GLU A 303 -5.03 -60.19 0.77
C GLU A 303 -6.32 -60.94 0.45
N GLY A 304 -6.91 -60.63 -0.71
CA GLY A 304 -8.18 -61.18 -1.11
C GLY A 304 -8.10 -62.70 -1.15
N SER A 305 -8.64 -63.36 -0.12
CA SER A 305 -9.11 -64.75 -0.04
C SER A 305 -8.26 -65.88 -0.66
N LEU A 306 -7.04 -65.63 -1.17
CA LEU A 306 -6.30 -66.61 -1.97
C LEU A 306 -5.55 -67.57 -1.07
N LEU A 307 -4.88 -67.09 -0.02
CA LEU A 307 -4.22 -67.97 0.95
C LEU A 307 -5.23 -68.77 1.78
N ILE A 308 -6.34 -68.16 2.18
CA ILE A 308 -7.40 -68.85 2.93
C ILE A 308 -8.14 -69.83 2.01
N GLY A 309 -8.41 -69.47 0.75
CA GLY A 309 -9.01 -70.36 -0.25
C GLY A 309 -8.10 -71.52 -0.64
N MET A 310 -6.80 -71.30 -0.81
CA MET A 310 -5.81 -72.35 -1.10
C MET A 310 -5.60 -73.28 0.10
N ALA A 311 -5.57 -72.76 1.33
CA ALA A 311 -5.50 -73.59 2.53
C ALA A 311 -6.78 -74.43 2.73
N ALA A 312 -7.96 -73.85 2.53
CA ALA A 312 -9.24 -74.54 2.64
C ALA A 312 -9.42 -75.63 1.55
N THR A 313 -9.02 -75.35 0.32
CA THR A 313 -9.06 -76.34 -0.78
C THR A 313 -8.05 -77.47 -0.58
N ALA A 314 -6.82 -77.16 -0.13
CA ALA A 314 -5.84 -78.19 0.22
C ALA A 314 -6.33 -79.09 1.37
N ALA A 315 -6.96 -78.51 2.40
CA ALA A 315 -7.55 -79.26 3.52
C ALA A 315 -8.72 -80.15 3.07
N LEU A 316 -9.58 -79.67 2.17
CA LEU A 316 -10.67 -80.46 1.59
C LEU A 316 -10.16 -81.63 0.75
N ILE A 317 -9.15 -81.41 -0.10
CA ILE A 317 -8.52 -82.46 -0.92
C ILE A 317 -7.90 -83.55 -0.03
N LEU A 318 -7.17 -83.15 1.02
CA LEU A 318 -6.62 -84.09 2.00
C LEU A 318 -7.71 -84.89 2.73
N GLY A 319 -8.79 -84.23 3.14
CA GLY A 319 -9.95 -84.87 3.77
C GLY A 319 -10.59 -85.94 2.89
N VAL A 320 -10.82 -85.63 1.61
CA VAL A 320 -11.37 -86.58 0.62
C VAL A 320 -10.43 -87.77 0.38
N CYS A 321 -9.12 -87.52 0.23
CA CYS A 321 -8.12 -88.57 0.06
C CYS A 321 -8.09 -89.54 1.25
N LEU A 322 -8.15 -89.03 2.48
CA LEU A 322 -8.18 -89.85 3.70
C LEU A 322 -9.48 -90.66 3.80
N LEU A 323 -10.61 -90.09 3.40
CA LEU A 323 -11.91 -90.76 3.43
C LEU A 323 -11.98 -91.89 2.38
N ILE A 324 -11.46 -91.66 1.18
CA ILE A 324 -11.30 -92.72 0.14
C ILE A 324 -10.40 -93.84 0.66
N LYS A 325 -9.27 -93.51 1.29
CA LYS A 325 -8.35 -94.51 1.86
C LYS A 325 -9.03 -95.34 2.96
N LYS A 326 -9.84 -94.71 3.83
CA LYS A 326 -10.63 -95.38 4.87
C LYS A 326 -11.71 -96.30 4.29
N LEU A 327 -12.42 -95.86 3.26
CA LEU A 327 -13.43 -96.67 2.57
C LEU A 327 -12.80 -97.87 1.83
N ARG A 328 -11.64 -97.68 1.21
CA ARG A 328 -10.91 -98.76 0.53
C ARG A 328 -10.39 -99.82 1.50
N ASN A 329 -9.94 -99.40 2.69
CA ASN A 329 -9.51 -100.34 3.73
C ASN A 329 -10.68 -101.10 4.35
N ARG A 330 -11.88 -100.50 4.45
CA ARG A 330 -13.11 -101.19 4.92
C ARG A 330 -13.66 -102.22 3.93
N LYS A 331 -13.38 -102.11 2.62
CA LYS A 331 -13.75 -103.12 1.61
C LYS A 331 -12.76 -104.30 1.52
N ARG A 332 -11.64 -104.24 2.24
CA ARG A 332 -10.58 -105.27 2.26
C ARG A 332 -10.52 -106.06 3.58
N ALA A 333 -11.41 -105.74 4.52
CA ALA A 333 -11.68 -106.51 5.74
C ALA A 333 -13.02 -107.22 5.56
#